data_AF-A0A212BZW5-F1
#
_entry.id   AF-A0A212BZW5-F1
#
_cell.length_a   1.000
_cell.length_b   1.000
_cell.length_c   1.000
_cell.angle_alpha   90.00
_cell.angle_beta   90.00
_cell.angle_gamma   90.00
#
_symmetry.space_group_name_H-M   'P 1'
#
loop_
_entity.id
_entity.type
_entity.pdbx_description
1 polymer ?
#
loop_
_entity_poly.entity_id
_entity_poly.type
_entity_poly.pdbx_seq_one_letter_code
_entity_poly.pdbx_strand_id
1 'polypeptide(L)'
;MGMIFFCSPIVSIFTDRLGCRITATAGAAVAFIGLHTSSFTSSLSLRYFTYGILFGCGCSFAFQPSLVILGHYFQRRLGLANGVVSAGSSIFSISFPLLIKTLGAKIKLAQTFQVLSTFMFILTLLSLTYRPLLPSSQDTPSKRGVHTLCQRFLAQLRKYFNMRVFRQRTYRIWAFGIAAAALGYFVPYVHLMKYVEEEFLEIKQTWVLLVCIGATSGLGRLVSGRVSDSIPGLKKIYLQVSVTTLLTE
;
A
#
# COMPACT_ATOMS: atom_id res chain seq x y z
N MET A 1 5.05 -7.12 3.37
CA MET A 1 3.64 -7.06 2.92
C MET A 1 2.65 -7.41 4.02
N GLY A 2 2.79 -8.55 4.72
CA GLY A 2 1.84 -8.95 5.79
C GLY A 2 1.57 -7.89 6.86
N MET A 3 2.61 -7.25 7.40
CA MET A 3 2.47 -6.18 8.42
C MET A 3 1.70 -4.96 7.91
N ILE A 4 1.84 -4.61 6.62
CA ILE A 4 1.17 -3.44 6.03
C ILE A 4 -0.34 -3.64 6.10
N PHE A 5 -0.82 -4.81 5.67
CA PHE A 5 -2.24 -5.16 5.69
C PHE A 5 -2.78 -5.44 7.09
N PHE A 6 -1.97 -6.08 7.95
CA PHE A 6 -2.36 -6.37 9.32
C PHE A 6 -2.63 -5.09 10.12
N CYS A 7 -1.80 -4.05 9.93
CA CYS A 7 -1.98 -2.77 10.61
C CYS A 7 -3.05 -1.88 9.96
N SER A 8 -3.52 -2.16 8.74
CA SER A 8 -4.44 -1.29 7.99
C SER A 8 -5.70 -0.84 8.75
N PRO A 9 -6.41 -1.70 9.52
CA PRO A 9 -7.58 -1.27 10.28
C PRO A 9 -7.23 -0.23 11.36
N ILE A 10 -6.09 -0.44 12.04
CA ILE A 10 -5.59 0.49 13.06
C ILE A 10 -5.23 1.82 12.39
N VAL A 11 -4.51 1.77 11.27
CA VAL A 11 -4.14 2.98 10.52
C VAL A 11 -5.37 3.75 10.06
N SER A 12 -6.43 3.06 9.63
CA SER A 12 -7.69 3.69 9.22
C SER A 12 -8.31 4.51 10.35
N ILE A 13 -8.37 3.95 11.56
CA ILE A 13 -8.87 4.68 12.76
C ILE A 13 -8.01 5.92 13.05
N PHE A 14 -6.69 5.81 12.96
CA PHE A 14 -5.78 6.94 13.18
C PHE A 14 -5.89 8.00 12.08
N THR A 15 -6.08 7.59 10.83
CA THR A 15 -6.27 8.48 9.68
C THR A 15 -7.57 9.27 9.81
N ASP A 16 -8.66 8.62 10.21
CA ASP A 16 -9.96 9.26 10.47
C ASP A 16 -9.90 10.26 11.64
N ARG A 17 -8.93 10.12 12.54
CA ARG A 17 -8.78 10.93 13.77
C ARG A 17 -7.86 12.11 13.61
N LEU A 18 -6.63 11.82 13.18
CA LEU A 18 -5.52 12.78 13.12
C LEU A 18 -5.43 13.43 11.73
N GLY A 19 -6.18 12.91 10.77
CA GLY A 19 -6.15 13.33 9.38
C GLY A 19 -4.98 12.69 8.62
N CYS A 20 -5.09 12.69 7.28
CA CYS A 20 -4.13 12.03 6.40
C CYS A 20 -2.69 12.55 6.57
N ARG A 21 -2.51 13.86 6.78
CA ARG A 21 -1.18 14.47 6.90
C ARG A 21 -0.39 13.97 8.10
N ILE A 22 -0.99 14.00 9.30
CA ILE A 22 -0.31 13.63 10.54
C ILE A 22 0.00 12.13 10.52
N THR A 23 -0.98 11.32 10.13
CA THR A 23 -0.81 9.85 10.08
C THR A 23 0.27 9.44 9.08
N ALA A 24 0.28 10.03 7.87
CA ALA A 24 1.28 9.73 6.85
C ALA A 24 2.69 10.15 7.29
N THR A 25 2.83 11.36 7.82
CA THR A 25 4.13 11.90 8.26
C THR A 25 4.69 11.09 9.43
N ALA A 26 3.87 10.78 10.44
CA ALA A 26 4.28 9.96 11.58
C ALA A 26 4.67 8.54 11.13
N GLY A 27 3.89 7.94 10.22
CA GLY A 27 4.19 6.62 9.65
C GLY A 27 5.52 6.59 8.90
N ALA A 28 5.74 7.55 8.01
CA ALA A 28 6.97 7.67 7.24
C ALA A 28 8.19 7.91 8.15
N ALA A 29 8.05 8.72 9.20
CA ALA A 29 9.10 8.93 10.20
C ALA A 29 9.42 7.65 10.99
N VAL A 30 8.41 6.88 11.39
CA VAL A 30 8.61 5.57 12.03
C VAL A 30 9.28 4.58 11.08
N ALA A 31 8.91 4.57 9.80
CA ALA A 31 9.55 3.76 8.77
C ALA A 31 11.03 4.14 8.57
N PHE A 32 11.33 5.44 8.56
CA PHE A 32 12.69 5.96 8.53
C PHE A 32 13.51 5.47 9.72
N ILE A 33 13.00 5.64 10.95
CA ILE A 33 13.68 5.20 12.17
C ILE A 33 13.89 3.67 12.16
N GLY A 34 12.91 2.90 11.69
CA GLY A 34 12.99 1.45 11.58
C GLY A 34 14.12 0.99 10.66
N LEU A 35 14.19 1.56 9.46
CA LEU A 35 15.28 1.26 8.50
C LEU A 35 16.63 1.78 8.97
N HIS A 36 16.67 3.00 9.51
CA HIS A 36 17.91 3.62 9.97
C HIS A 36 18.51 2.82 11.13
N THR A 37 17.69 2.45 12.12
CA THR A 37 18.12 1.58 13.23
C THR A 37 18.57 0.22 12.71
N SER A 38 17.87 -0.37 11.73
CA SER A 38 18.25 -1.66 11.13
C SER A 38 19.69 -1.67 10.59
N SER A 39 20.20 -0.53 10.11
CA SER A 39 21.59 -0.38 9.65
C SER A 39 22.63 -0.62 10.75
N PHE A 40 22.34 -0.27 12.01
CA PHE A 40 23.31 -0.34 13.11
C PHE A 40 23.17 -1.62 13.93
N THR A 41 22.08 -2.35 13.75
CA THR A 41 21.86 -3.61 14.46
C THR A 41 22.75 -4.71 13.90
N SER A 42 23.53 -5.38 14.76
CA SER A 42 24.33 -6.56 14.38
C SER A 42 23.59 -7.88 14.62
N SER A 43 22.62 -7.89 15.54
CA SER A 43 21.80 -9.08 15.85
C SER A 43 20.67 -9.29 14.84
N LEU A 44 20.53 -10.52 14.35
CA LEU A 44 19.47 -10.91 13.42
C LEU A 44 18.08 -10.74 14.02
N SER A 45 17.87 -11.11 15.28
CA SER A 45 16.57 -10.97 15.96
C SER A 45 16.13 -9.51 16.03
N LEU A 46 17.06 -8.61 16.37
CA LEU A 46 16.79 -7.18 16.44
C LEU A 46 16.53 -6.58 15.04
N ARG A 47 17.22 -7.10 14.01
CA ARG A 47 16.98 -6.71 12.62
C ARG A 47 15.61 -7.16 12.12
N TYR A 48 15.16 -8.37 12.47
CA TYR A 48 13.79 -8.81 12.15
C TYR A 48 12.72 -7.94 12.80
N PHE A 49 12.95 -7.52 14.05
CA PHE A 49 12.02 -6.62 14.72
C PHE A 49 11.96 -5.24 14.07
N THR A 50 13.12 -4.62 13.84
CA THR A 50 13.22 -3.25 13.30
C THR A 50 12.82 -3.15 11.82
N TYR A 51 13.30 -4.06 10.99
CA TYR A 51 12.95 -4.09 9.56
C TYR A 51 11.58 -4.74 9.30
N GLY A 52 11.22 -5.79 10.04
CA GLY A 52 9.95 -6.49 9.83
C GLY A 52 8.76 -5.75 10.42
N ILE A 53 8.80 -5.52 11.74
CA ILE A 53 7.68 -4.97 12.49
C ILE A 53 7.69 -3.45 12.42
N LEU A 54 8.76 -2.79 12.89
CA LEU A 54 8.77 -1.33 13.02
C LEU A 54 8.66 -0.62 11.66
N PHE A 55 9.50 -1.00 10.70
CA PHE A 55 9.42 -0.48 9.34
C PHE A 55 8.12 -0.89 8.62
N GLY A 56 7.64 -2.13 8.80
CA GLY A 56 6.39 -2.61 8.23
C GLY A 56 5.16 -1.83 8.73
N CYS A 57 5.09 -1.59 10.04
CA CYS A 57 4.07 -0.73 10.66
C CYS A 57 4.16 0.69 10.11
N GLY A 58 5.35 1.30 10.10
CA GLY A 58 5.55 2.65 9.56
C GLY A 58 5.08 2.78 8.11
N CYS A 59 5.40 1.79 7.26
CA CYS A 59 4.92 1.72 5.88
C CYS A 59 3.38 1.65 5.79
N SER A 60 2.73 0.90 6.68
CA SER A 60 1.24 0.87 6.75
C SER A 60 0.67 2.26 7.02
N PHE A 61 1.23 2.94 8.03
CA PHE A 61 0.81 4.29 8.44
C PHE A 61 1.09 5.35 7.36
N ALA A 62 2.08 5.15 6.49
CA ALA A 62 2.33 6.01 5.34
C ALA A 62 1.43 5.68 4.12
N PHE A 63 1.19 4.40 3.86
CA PHE A 63 0.51 3.92 2.66
C PHE A 63 -1.00 4.18 2.70
N GLN A 64 -1.69 3.81 3.77
CA GLN A 64 -3.14 3.93 3.88
C GLN A 64 -3.65 5.37 3.69
N PRO A 65 -3.16 6.40 4.43
CA PRO A 65 -3.64 7.78 4.24
C PRO A 65 -3.35 8.34 2.84
N SER A 66 -2.31 7.84 2.17
CA SER A 66 -1.99 8.23 0.79
C SER A 66 -3.05 7.75 -0.22
N LEU A 67 -3.74 6.64 0.06
CA LEU A 67 -4.90 6.21 -0.75
C LEU A 67 -6.17 6.98 -0.38
N VAL A 68 -6.38 7.24 0.90
CA VAL A 68 -7.56 7.98 1.40
C VAL A 68 -7.60 9.41 0.85
N ILE A 69 -6.46 10.11 0.84
CA ILE A 69 -6.37 11.50 0.39
C ILE A 69 -6.71 11.66 -1.11
N LEU A 70 -6.36 10.68 -1.96
CA LEU A 70 -6.76 10.69 -3.38
C LEU A 70 -8.28 10.70 -3.53
N GLY A 71 -8.96 9.91 -2.70
CA GLY A 71 -10.42 9.88 -2.55
C GLY A 71 -10.99 11.27 -2.32
N HIS A 72 -10.39 12.04 -1.41
CA HIS A 72 -10.87 13.39 -1.11
C HIS A 72 -10.58 14.41 -2.21
N TYR A 73 -9.44 14.31 -2.90
CA TYR A 73 -9.04 15.28 -3.93
C TYR A 73 -9.74 15.08 -5.28
N PHE A 74 -9.96 13.84 -5.72
CA PHE A 74 -10.27 13.54 -7.13
C PHE A 74 -11.62 12.87 -7.37
N GLN A 75 -12.72 13.31 -6.74
CA GLN A 75 -14.05 12.68 -6.81
C GLN A 75 -14.51 12.23 -8.22
N ARG A 76 -14.28 13.05 -9.27
CA ARG A 76 -14.72 12.76 -10.65
C ARG A 76 -13.77 11.87 -11.45
N ARG A 77 -12.48 11.84 -11.09
CA ARG A 77 -11.42 11.11 -11.82
C ARG A 77 -10.57 10.25 -10.88
N LEU A 78 -11.23 9.58 -9.92
CA LEU A 78 -10.58 8.77 -8.89
C LEU A 78 -9.86 7.56 -9.49
N GLY A 79 -10.43 6.93 -10.51
CA GLY A 79 -9.86 5.78 -11.19
C GLY A 79 -8.54 6.14 -11.88
N LEU A 80 -8.49 7.25 -12.61
CA LEU A 80 -7.28 7.75 -13.23
C LEU A 80 -6.24 8.17 -12.19
N ALA A 81 -6.64 8.85 -11.11
CA ALA A 81 -5.73 9.23 -10.04
C ALA A 81 -5.07 8.00 -9.39
N ASN A 82 -5.87 6.97 -9.05
CA ASN A 82 -5.36 5.70 -8.54
C ASN A 82 -4.50 4.96 -9.57
N GLY A 83 -4.87 5.03 -10.85
CA GLY A 83 -4.10 4.45 -11.96
C GLY A 83 -2.71 5.07 -12.09
N VAL A 84 -2.60 6.40 -11.99
CA VAL A 84 -1.31 7.13 -12.04
C VAL A 84 -0.44 6.78 -10.83
N VAL A 85 -1.00 6.81 -9.62
CA VAL A 85 -0.26 6.44 -8.40
C VAL A 85 0.22 4.98 -8.46
N SER A 86 -0.64 4.08 -8.94
CA SER A 86 -0.29 2.66 -9.11
C SER A 86 0.71 2.44 -10.24
N ALA A 87 0.71 3.25 -11.30
CA ALA A 87 1.73 3.22 -12.35
C ALA A 87 3.11 3.59 -11.80
N GLY A 88 3.19 4.55 -10.87
CA GLY A 88 4.42 4.88 -10.14
C GLY A 88 5.05 3.68 -9.43
N SER A 89 4.23 2.81 -8.83
CA SER A 89 4.71 1.53 -8.27
C SER A 89 5.35 0.62 -9.33
N SER A 90 4.86 0.63 -10.57
CA SER A 90 5.41 -0.23 -11.64
C SER A 90 6.79 0.26 -12.08
N ILE A 91 6.95 1.59 -12.22
CA ILE A 91 8.25 2.23 -12.49
C ILE A 91 9.23 1.90 -11.36
N PHE A 92 8.78 2.04 -10.11
CA PHE A 92 9.61 1.69 -8.95
C PHE A 92 10.00 0.20 -8.96
N SER A 93 9.08 -0.71 -9.27
CA SER A 93 9.38 -2.15 -9.34
C SER A 93 10.39 -2.54 -10.43
N ILE A 94 10.49 -1.78 -11.52
CA ILE A 94 11.53 -1.99 -12.56
C ILE A 94 12.89 -1.44 -12.11
N SER A 95 12.89 -0.21 -11.61
CA SER A 95 14.14 0.51 -11.28
C SER A 95 14.77 0.02 -9.98
N PHE A 96 13.96 -0.39 -8.99
CA PHE A 96 14.43 -0.75 -7.65
C PHE A 96 15.34 -1.98 -7.61
N PRO A 97 15.06 -3.10 -8.30
CA PRO A 97 15.98 -4.24 -8.36
C PRO A 97 17.35 -3.87 -8.96
N LEU A 98 17.39 -3.01 -9.98
CA LEU A 98 18.64 -2.53 -10.58
C LEU A 98 19.43 -1.67 -9.59
N LEU A 99 18.74 -0.80 -8.85
CA LEU A 99 19.34 -0.01 -7.78
C LEU A 99 19.93 -0.92 -6.70
N ILE A 100 19.18 -1.90 -6.20
CA ILE A 100 19.66 -2.82 -5.17
C ILE A 100 20.81 -3.69 -5.67
N LYS A 101 20.79 -4.17 -6.93
CA LYS A 101 21.88 -4.95 -7.51
C LYS A 101 23.18 -4.15 -7.59
N THR A 102 23.10 -2.90 -8.05
CA THR A 102 24.27 -2.01 -8.17
C THR A 102 24.80 -1.58 -6.80
N LEU A 103 23.93 -1.33 -5.83
CA LEU A 103 24.30 -1.06 -4.45
C LEU A 103 24.96 -2.29 -3.82
N GLY A 104 24.35 -3.47 -3.93
CA GLY A 104 24.85 -4.70 -3.33
C GLY A 104 26.25 -5.10 -3.82
N ALA A 105 26.61 -4.73 -5.05
CA ALA A 105 27.96 -4.96 -5.58
C ALA A 105 29.02 -3.99 -5.03
N LYS A 106 28.62 -2.83 -4.50
CA LYS A 106 29.54 -1.73 -4.12
C LYS A 106 29.55 -1.43 -2.62
N ILE A 107 28.44 -1.68 -1.91
CA ILE A 107 28.25 -1.29 -0.51
C ILE A 107 27.75 -2.44 0.35
N LYS A 108 28.02 -2.36 1.67
CA LYS A 108 27.56 -3.36 2.64
C LYS A 108 26.05 -3.25 2.87
N LEU A 109 25.44 -4.33 3.39
CA LEU A 109 24.00 -4.39 3.71
C LEU A 109 23.55 -3.24 4.62
N ALA A 110 24.35 -2.87 5.62
CA ALA A 110 24.07 -1.75 6.52
C ALA A 110 23.91 -0.43 5.74
N GLN A 111 24.86 -0.12 4.85
CA GLN A 111 24.81 1.08 4.02
C GLN A 111 23.61 1.05 3.05
N THR A 112 23.20 -0.14 2.60
CA THR A 112 21.97 -0.28 1.80
C THR A 112 20.76 0.17 2.61
N PHE A 113 20.61 -0.28 3.86
CA PHE A 113 19.53 0.19 4.74
C PHE A 113 19.56 1.70 4.98
N GLN A 114 20.75 2.32 5.05
CA GLN A 114 20.86 3.78 5.15
C GLN A 114 20.32 4.48 3.91
N VAL A 115 20.69 4.03 2.70
CA VAL A 115 20.15 4.59 1.45
C VAL A 115 18.62 4.43 1.39
N LEU A 116 18.08 3.27 1.77
CA LEU A 116 16.64 3.08 1.85
C LEU A 116 15.98 4.00 2.89
N SER A 117 16.65 4.25 4.02
CA SER A 117 16.16 5.19 5.03
C SER A 117 16.06 6.61 4.45
N THR A 118 17.00 7.03 3.61
CA THR A 118 16.95 8.34 2.95
C THR A 118 15.70 8.50 2.08
N PHE A 119 15.28 7.47 1.34
CA PHE A 119 14.01 7.51 0.61
C PHE A 119 12.80 7.68 1.54
N MET A 120 12.76 7.00 2.70
CA MET A 120 11.69 7.18 3.68
C MET A 120 11.71 8.57 4.33
N PHE A 121 12.90 9.15 4.53
CA PHE A 121 13.03 10.53 4.99
C PHE A 121 12.44 11.52 3.98
N ILE A 122 12.75 11.35 2.68
CA ILE A 122 12.15 12.15 1.60
C ILE A 122 10.62 11.98 1.58
N LEU A 123 10.11 10.75 1.75
CA LEU A 123 8.66 10.52 1.85
C LEU A 123 8.03 11.19 3.06
N THR A 124 8.75 11.30 4.18
CA THR A 124 8.31 12.05 5.36
C THR A 124 8.13 13.52 5.02
N LEU A 125 9.09 14.12 4.32
CA LEU A 125 9.00 15.51 3.85
C LEU A 125 7.85 15.70 2.85
N LEU A 126 7.69 14.78 1.90
CA LEU A 126 6.61 14.84 0.91
C LEU A 126 5.22 14.68 1.55
N SER A 127 5.12 13.89 2.62
CA SER A 127 3.87 13.71 3.37
C SER A 127 3.42 14.99 4.07
N LEU A 128 4.33 15.93 4.36
CA LEU A 128 3.99 17.25 4.90
C LEU A 128 3.23 18.10 3.87
N THR A 129 3.42 17.86 2.58
CA THR A 129 2.73 18.57 1.50
C THR A 129 1.24 18.21 1.41
N TYR A 130 0.81 17.10 2.03
CA TYR A 130 -0.61 16.75 2.09
C TYR A 130 -1.39 17.89 2.75
N ARG A 131 -2.39 18.47 2.07
CA ARG A 131 -3.21 19.47 2.76
C ARG A 131 -3.92 18.79 3.93
N PRO A 132 -4.05 19.49 5.07
CA PRO A 132 -4.86 19.02 6.18
C PRO A 132 -6.33 19.10 5.76
N LEU A 133 -6.78 18.11 5.00
CA LEU A 133 -8.18 17.78 4.87
C LEU A 133 -8.53 17.03 6.15
N LEU A 134 -8.89 17.79 7.19
CA LEU A 134 -9.65 17.22 8.30
C LEU A 134 -10.86 16.51 7.66
N PRO A 135 -11.19 15.28 8.06
CA PRO A 135 -12.41 14.65 7.57
C PRO A 135 -13.56 15.61 7.88
N SER A 136 -14.17 16.14 6.82
CA SER A 136 -15.30 17.05 6.93
C SER A 136 -16.36 16.35 7.79
N SER A 137 -16.77 17.00 8.88
CA SER A 137 -17.86 16.57 9.76
C SER A 137 -19.21 16.56 9.02
N GLN A 138 -19.34 15.79 7.95
CA GLN A 138 -20.55 15.79 7.12
C GLN A 138 -21.50 14.61 7.31
N ASP A 139 -21.22 13.66 8.22
CA ASP A 139 -22.21 12.62 8.55
C ASP A 139 -22.30 12.36 10.07
N THR A 140 -22.91 13.30 10.81
CA THR A 140 -23.99 13.05 11.81
C THR A 140 -24.29 14.31 12.64
N PRO A 141 -25.56 14.78 12.71
CA PRO A 141 -25.97 15.81 13.66
C PRO A 141 -26.30 15.17 15.01
N SER A 142 -25.40 15.17 15.99
CA SER A 142 -25.85 15.16 17.39
C SER A 142 -24.75 15.44 18.42
N LYS A 143 -24.99 16.51 19.18
CA LYS A 143 -24.60 16.77 20.58
C LYS A 143 -23.10 16.85 20.89
N ARG A 144 -22.65 18.11 21.01
CA ARG A 144 -21.48 18.53 21.80
C ARG A 144 -21.60 17.99 23.24
N GLY A 145 -21.00 16.82 23.47
CA GLY A 145 -20.67 16.32 24.80
C GLY A 145 -19.16 16.28 24.95
N VAL A 146 -18.65 16.77 26.09
CA VAL A 146 -17.24 16.67 26.50
C VAL A 146 -16.90 15.19 26.74
N HIS A 147 -16.66 14.47 25.66
CA HIS A 147 -16.14 13.10 25.72
C HIS A 147 -14.61 13.13 25.69
N THR A 148 -13.99 12.57 26.71
CA THR A 148 -12.54 12.38 26.83
C THR A 148 -11.99 11.58 25.63
N LEU A 149 -10.72 11.85 25.26
CA LEU A 149 -10.01 11.24 24.12
C LEU A 149 -10.21 9.70 24.03
N CYS A 150 -10.21 9.04 25.19
CA CYS A 150 -10.39 7.60 25.35
C CYS A 150 -11.82 7.13 24.99
N GLN A 151 -12.87 7.83 25.42
CA GLN A 151 -14.27 7.46 25.11
C GLN A 151 -14.56 7.58 23.60
N ARG A 152 -14.01 8.60 22.94
CA ARG A 152 -14.10 8.69 21.48
C ARG A 152 -13.36 7.51 20.85
N PHE A 153 -12.14 7.18 21.29
CA PHE A 153 -11.32 6.05 20.79
C PHE A 153 -12.09 4.73 20.85
N LEU A 154 -12.68 4.44 22.01
CA LEU A 154 -13.55 3.29 22.24
C LEU A 154 -14.79 3.29 21.33
N ALA A 155 -15.42 4.43 21.07
CA ALA A 155 -16.59 4.51 20.18
C ALA A 155 -16.24 4.22 18.70
N GLN A 156 -15.08 4.68 18.21
CA GLN A 156 -14.63 4.34 16.85
C GLN A 156 -14.15 2.90 16.75
N LEU A 157 -13.43 2.38 17.76
CA LEU A 157 -13.14 0.96 17.85
C LEU A 157 -14.43 0.14 17.79
N ARG A 158 -15.48 0.55 18.53
CA ARG A 158 -16.80 -0.09 18.49
C ARG A 158 -17.48 0.02 17.12
N LYS A 159 -17.26 1.10 16.36
CA LYS A 159 -17.77 1.26 14.99
C LYS A 159 -17.04 0.34 14.00
N TYR A 160 -15.72 0.22 14.11
CA TYR A 160 -14.91 -0.72 13.31
C TYR A 160 -15.18 -2.19 13.69
N PHE A 161 -15.38 -2.47 14.98
CA PHE A 161 -15.88 -3.76 15.48
C PHE A 161 -17.36 -4.00 15.20
N ASN A 162 -18.11 -3.00 14.71
CA ASN A 162 -19.47 -3.20 14.27
C ASN A 162 -19.41 -3.91 12.92
N MET A 163 -19.33 -5.24 12.96
CA MET A 163 -19.31 -6.19 11.84
C MET A 163 -20.59 -6.15 10.96
N ARG A 164 -21.34 -5.04 11.00
CA ARG A 164 -22.48 -4.74 10.15
C ARG A 164 -22.12 -4.81 8.66
N VAL A 165 -20.88 -4.47 8.31
CA VAL A 165 -20.33 -4.64 6.95
C VAL A 165 -20.19 -6.12 6.58
N PHE A 166 -19.71 -6.97 7.50
CA PHE A 166 -19.66 -8.43 7.31
C PHE A 166 -21.04 -9.09 7.23
N ARG A 167 -22.11 -8.41 7.66
CA ARG A 167 -23.48 -8.91 7.51
C ARG A 167 -23.99 -8.82 6.07
N GLN A 168 -23.40 -7.96 5.23
CA GLN A 168 -23.74 -7.83 3.82
C GLN A 168 -23.20 -9.04 3.04
N ARG A 169 -24.10 -9.83 2.41
CA ARG A 169 -23.72 -11.03 1.65
C ARG A 169 -22.77 -10.70 0.50
N THR A 170 -23.02 -9.61 -0.22
CA THR A 170 -22.17 -9.14 -1.33
C THR A 170 -20.75 -8.80 -0.86
N TYR A 171 -20.60 -8.15 0.30
CA TYR A 171 -19.29 -7.81 0.84
C TYR A 171 -18.51 -9.06 1.25
N ARG A 172 -19.17 -10.05 1.87
CA ARG A 172 -18.53 -11.32 2.22
C ARG A 172 -17.99 -12.06 1.00
N ILE A 173 -18.83 -12.26 -0.02
CA ILE A 173 -18.44 -12.97 -1.24
C ILE A 173 -17.26 -12.25 -1.91
N TRP A 174 -17.34 -10.93 -2.01
CA TRP A 174 -16.26 -10.12 -2.57
C TRP A 174 -14.96 -10.18 -1.75
N ALA A 175 -15.04 -10.08 -0.42
CA ALA A 175 -13.87 -10.12 0.47
C ALA A 175 -13.17 -11.48 0.44
N PHE A 176 -13.92 -12.59 0.50
CA PHE A 176 -13.36 -13.93 0.38
C PHE A 176 -12.81 -14.20 -1.03
N GLY A 177 -13.48 -13.71 -2.08
CA GLY A 177 -12.99 -13.82 -3.45
C GLY A 177 -11.64 -13.12 -3.66
N ILE A 178 -11.49 -11.90 -3.13
CA ILE A 178 -10.21 -11.17 -3.20
C ILE A 178 -9.14 -11.87 -2.37
N ALA A 179 -9.46 -12.38 -1.18
CA ALA A 179 -8.50 -13.10 -0.36
C ALA A 179 -7.99 -14.37 -1.06
N ALA A 180 -8.89 -15.15 -1.67
CA ALA A 180 -8.54 -16.33 -2.45
C ALA A 180 -7.68 -15.97 -3.68
N ALA A 181 -8.07 -14.96 -4.45
CA ALA A 181 -7.30 -14.47 -5.60
C ALA A 181 -5.91 -13.96 -5.19
N ALA A 182 -5.79 -13.28 -4.05
CA ALA A 182 -4.51 -12.80 -3.54
C ALA A 182 -3.56 -13.94 -3.17
N LEU A 183 -4.08 -15.03 -2.59
CA LEU A 183 -3.30 -16.25 -2.31
C LEU A 183 -2.86 -16.93 -3.62
N GLY A 184 -3.77 -17.04 -4.59
CA GLY A 184 -3.49 -17.61 -5.90
C GLY A 184 -2.46 -16.81 -6.71
N TYR A 185 -2.46 -15.48 -6.60
CA TYR A 185 -1.53 -14.61 -7.32
C TYR A 185 -0.11 -14.65 -6.74
N PHE A 186 0.04 -14.81 -5.42
CA PHE A 186 1.35 -14.72 -4.77
C PHE A 186 2.28 -15.89 -5.15
N VAL A 187 1.72 -17.09 -5.34
CA VAL A 187 2.51 -18.30 -5.65
C VAL A 187 3.21 -18.21 -7.02
N PRO A 188 2.50 -17.93 -8.14
CA PRO A 188 3.15 -17.71 -9.43
C PRO A 188 4.11 -16.54 -9.38
N TYR A 189 3.74 -15.42 -8.75
CA TYR A 189 4.60 -14.23 -8.74
C TYR A 189 5.98 -14.48 -8.14
N VAL A 190 6.08 -15.29 -7.07
CA VAL A 190 7.36 -15.63 -6.43
C VAL A 190 8.16 -16.66 -7.22
N HIS A 191 7.49 -17.63 -7.86
CA HIS A 191 8.16 -18.73 -8.56
C HIS A 191 8.45 -18.43 -10.04
N LEU A 192 7.73 -17.49 -10.66
CA LEU A 192 7.85 -17.15 -12.07
C LEU A 192 9.28 -16.70 -12.44
N MET A 193 9.91 -15.91 -11.58
CA MET A 193 11.29 -15.45 -11.84
C MET A 193 12.29 -16.60 -11.84
N LYS A 194 12.13 -17.57 -10.93
CA LYS A 194 12.98 -18.77 -10.88
C LYS A 194 12.72 -19.69 -12.05
N TYR A 195 11.44 -19.92 -12.37
CA TYR A 195 11.05 -20.73 -13.51
C TYR A 195 11.62 -20.21 -14.83
N VAL A 196 11.56 -18.88 -15.06
CA VAL A 196 12.12 -18.30 -16.29
C VAL A 196 13.65 -18.41 -16.34
N GLU A 197 14.32 -18.34 -15.19
CA GLU A 197 15.78 -18.47 -15.11
C GLU A 197 16.26 -19.91 -15.33
N GLU A 198 15.48 -20.90 -14.88
CA GLU A 198 15.76 -22.34 -15.04
C GLU A 198 15.42 -22.85 -16.45
N GLU A 199 14.29 -22.41 -17.02
CA GLU A 199 13.79 -22.91 -18.31
C GLU A 199 14.42 -22.18 -19.52
N PHE A 200 14.73 -20.88 -19.38
CA PHE A 200 15.26 -20.05 -20.48
C PHE A 200 16.72 -19.63 -20.24
N LEU A 201 17.62 -20.62 -20.14
CA LEU A 201 19.07 -20.45 -19.95
C LEU A 201 19.76 -19.60 -21.03
N GLU A 202 19.16 -19.45 -22.22
CA GLU A 202 19.71 -18.63 -23.32
C GLU A 202 19.38 -17.13 -23.22
N ILE A 203 18.40 -16.72 -22.41
CA ILE A 203 18.04 -15.31 -22.27
C ILE A 203 18.97 -14.65 -21.25
N LYS A 204 20.14 -14.19 -21.72
CA LYS A 204 21.11 -13.39 -20.92
C LYS A 204 20.54 -12.08 -20.34
N GLN A 205 19.30 -11.72 -20.68
CA GLN A 205 18.68 -10.43 -20.35
C GLN A 205 17.38 -10.58 -19.53
N THR A 206 17.43 -11.24 -18.38
CA THR A 206 16.32 -11.34 -17.39
C THR A 206 15.73 -9.97 -17.02
N TRP A 207 16.51 -8.89 -17.15
CA TRP A 207 16.06 -7.52 -16.94
C TRP A 207 15.02 -7.04 -17.97
N VAL A 208 15.06 -7.54 -19.22
CA VAL A 208 14.08 -7.18 -20.27
C VAL A 208 12.69 -7.68 -19.89
N LEU A 209 12.60 -8.90 -19.34
CA LEU A 209 11.34 -9.46 -18.87
C LEU A 209 10.74 -8.61 -17.75
N LEU A 210 11.55 -8.21 -16.76
CA LEU A 210 11.12 -7.32 -15.68
C LEU A 210 10.61 -5.98 -16.21
N VAL A 211 11.28 -5.41 -17.22
CA VAL A 211 10.85 -4.18 -17.89
C VAL A 211 9.53 -4.40 -18.62
N CYS A 212 9.36 -5.48 -19.38
CA CYS A 212 8.11 -5.79 -20.09
C CYS A 212 6.94 -6.00 -19.14
N ILE A 213 7.13 -6.76 -18.06
CA ILE A 213 6.10 -6.99 -17.04
C ILE A 213 5.72 -5.67 -16.36
N GLY A 214 6.71 -4.89 -15.93
CA GLY A 214 6.47 -3.61 -15.29
C GLY A 214 5.82 -2.58 -16.22
N ALA A 215 6.24 -2.52 -17.48
CA ALA A 215 5.68 -1.62 -18.49
C ALA A 215 4.23 -1.97 -18.83
N THR A 216 3.95 -3.25 -19.05
CA THR A 216 2.59 -3.74 -19.32
C THR A 216 1.66 -3.52 -18.13
N SER A 217 2.15 -3.79 -16.91
CA SER A 217 1.41 -3.51 -15.67
C SER A 217 1.16 -2.02 -15.47
N GLY A 218 2.15 -1.17 -15.72
CA GLY A 218 2.02 0.29 -15.65
C GLY A 218 1.00 0.83 -16.64
N LEU A 219 1.07 0.41 -17.91
CA LEU A 219 0.12 0.79 -18.95
C LEU A 219 -1.29 0.28 -18.63
N GLY A 220 -1.41 -0.98 -18.19
CA GLY A 220 -2.67 -1.59 -17.77
C GLY A 220 -3.33 -0.83 -16.63
N ARG A 221 -2.55 -0.36 -15.64
CA ARG A 221 -3.06 0.47 -14.52
C ARG A 221 -3.55 1.85 -14.97
N LEU A 222 -2.89 2.47 -15.95
CA LEU A 222 -3.34 3.76 -16.51
C LEU A 222 -4.62 3.62 -17.35
N VAL A 223 -4.66 2.60 -18.22
CA VAL A 223 -5.82 2.33 -19.08
C VAL A 223 -7.02 1.91 -18.23
N SER A 224 -6.85 0.96 -17.31
CA SER A 224 -7.93 0.54 -16.41
C SER A 224 -8.42 1.67 -15.51
N GLY A 225 -7.53 2.57 -15.06
CA GLY A 225 -7.90 3.77 -14.33
C GLY A 225 -8.82 4.69 -15.14
N ARG A 226 -8.49 4.94 -16.41
CA ARG A 226 -9.34 5.73 -17.34
C ARG A 226 -10.69 5.06 -17.60
N VAL A 227 -10.68 3.77 -17.91
CA VAL A 227 -11.91 2.99 -18.18
C VAL A 227 -12.82 2.97 -16.95
N SER A 228 -12.24 2.83 -15.75
CA SER A 228 -12.99 2.87 -14.49
C SER A 228 -13.67 4.21 -14.25
N ASP A 229 -13.11 5.33 -14.72
CA ASP A 229 -13.76 6.65 -14.61
C ASP A 229 -14.91 6.84 -15.60
N SER A 230 -14.89 6.15 -16.74
CA SER A 230 -15.95 6.20 -17.75
C SER A 230 -17.21 5.41 -17.35
N ILE A 231 -17.11 4.46 -16.42
CA ILE A 231 -18.23 3.60 -16.01
C ILE A 231 -18.86 4.15 -14.71
N PRO A 232 -20.13 4.59 -14.70
CA PRO A 232 -20.76 5.09 -13.48
C PRO A 232 -21.22 3.96 -12.53
N GLY A 233 -21.08 4.19 -11.23
CA GLY A 233 -21.76 3.44 -10.16
C GLY A 233 -21.22 2.04 -9.83
N LEU A 234 -22.11 1.16 -9.34
CA LEU A 234 -21.81 -0.21 -8.88
C LEU A 234 -21.23 -1.13 -9.96
N LYS A 235 -21.36 -0.75 -11.24
CA LYS A 235 -20.78 -1.46 -12.39
C LYS A 235 -19.25 -1.56 -12.31
N LYS A 236 -18.58 -0.65 -11.58
CA LYS A 236 -17.13 -0.73 -11.32
C LYS A 236 -16.73 -1.97 -10.52
N ILE A 237 -17.55 -2.36 -9.54
CA ILE A 237 -17.30 -3.55 -8.71
C ILE A 237 -17.51 -4.82 -9.54
N TYR A 238 -18.55 -4.83 -10.39
CA TYR A 238 -18.77 -5.93 -11.33
C TYR A 238 -17.61 -6.06 -12.34
N LEU A 239 -17.09 -4.96 -12.90
CA LEU A 239 -15.92 -5.00 -13.77
C LEU A 239 -14.71 -5.63 -13.07
N GLN A 240 -14.44 -5.26 -11.81
CA GLN A 240 -13.36 -5.84 -11.02
C GLN A 240 -13.56 -7.35 -10.82
N VAL A 241 -14.77 -7.77 -10.45
CA VAL A 241 -15.10 -9.19 -10.27
C VAL A 241 -14.96 -9.97 -11.58
N SER A 242 -15.51 -9.46 -12.69
CA SER A 242 -15.42 -10.09 -14.01
C SER A 242 -13.98 -10.27 -14.49
N VAL A 243 -13.11 -9.26 -14.29
CA VAL A 243 -11.68 -9.37 -14.62
C VAL A 243 -10.99 -10.41 -13.74
N THR A 244 -11.35 -10.48 -12.45
CA THR A 244 -10.76 -11.46 -11.53
C THR A 244 -11.19 -12.88 -11.90
N THR A 245 -12.45 -13.07 -12.31
CA THR A 245 -12.97 -14.37 -12.79
C THR A 245 -12.32 -14.79 -14.10
N LEU A 246 -12.14 -13.87 -15.05
CA LEU A 246 -11.44 -14.12 -16.32
C LEU A 246 -9.96 -14.47 -16.17
N LEU A 247 -9.32 -14.04 -15.09
CA LEU A 247 -7.91 -14.36 -14.79
C LEU A 247 -7.74 -15.70 -14.04
N THR A 248 -8.83 -16.26 -13.52
CA THR A 248 -8.84 -17.55 -12.82
C THR A 248 -9.29 -18.71 -13.69
N GLU A 249 -9.74 -18.45 -14.93
CA GLU A 249 -9.97 -19.46 -15.97
C GLU A 249 -8.78 -19.52 -16.94
#